data_AF-A0A327VCJ0-F1
#
_entry.id   AF-A0A327VCJ0-F1
#
_cell.length_a   1.000
_cell.length_b   1.000
_cell.length_c   1.000
_cell.angle_alpha   90.00
_cell.angle_beta   90.00
_cell.angle_gamma   90.00
#
_symmetry.space_group_name_H-M   'P 1'
#
loop_
_entity.id
_entity.type
_entity.pdbx_description
1 polymer ?
#
loop_
_entity_poly.entity_id
_entity_poly.type
_entity_poly.pdbx_seq_one_letter_code
_entity_poly.pdbx_strand_id
1 'polypeptide(L)'
;MVLRISASDWLALLPHIAEVLLVILLFVLGAHALVEGQAPGRLLQNTVRRPRIWGAGALLAVAAFGAHAVWLLAIAVSVMILGHTWQRPR
;
A
#
# COMPACT_ATOMS: atom_id res chain seq x y z
N MET A 1 -5.24 29.03 -29.07
CA MET A 1 -5.42 27.56 -29.13
C MET A 1 -6.04 27.14 -27.81
N VAL A 2 -7.36 27.00 -27.75
CA VAL A 2 -8.09 26.64 -26.51
C VAL A 2 -8.05 25.12 -26.40
N LEU A 3 -7.37 24.58 -25.38
CA LEU A 3 -7.38 23.14 -25.09
C LEU A 3 -8.82 22.73 -24.77
N ARG A 4 -9.50 22.09 -25.71
CA ARG A 4 -10.82 21.51 -25.51
C ARG A 4 -10.62 20.13 -24.88
N ILE A 5 -10.53 20.08 -23.56
CA ILE A 5 -10.43 18.83 -22.80
C ILE A 5 -11.73 18.04 -23.05
N SER A 6 -11.61 16.88 -23.69
CA SER A 6 -12.72 16.02 -24.04
C SER A 6 -13.14 15.18 -22.84
N ALA A 7 -14.41 14.76 -22.78
CA ALA A 7 -14.89 13.84 -21.73
C ALA A 7 -14.08 12.53 -21.65
N SER A 8 -13.49 12.10 -22.78
CA SER A 8 -12.60 10.94 -22.85
C SER A 8 -11.28 11.14 -22.09
N ASP A 9 -10.77 12.37 -22.04
CA ASP A 9 -9.50 12.68 -21.38
C ASP A 9 -9.64 12.56 -19.86
N TRP A 10 -10.82 12.92 -19.32
CA TRP A 10 -11.15 12.74 -17.91
C TRP A 10 -11.26 11.25 -17.52
N LEU A 11 -11.83 10.42 -18.39
CA LEU A 11 -11.93 8.97 -18.14
C LEU A 11 -10.56 8.28 -18.14
N ALA A 12 -9.64 8.75 -18.96
CA ALA A 12 -8.27 8.24 -18.99
C ALA A 12 -7.48 8.56 -17.70
N LEU A 13 -7.87 9.60 -16.96
CA LEU A 13 -7.22 9.99 -15.69
C LEU A 13 -7.71 9.21 -14.48
N LEU A 14 -8.95 8.69 -14.51
CA LEU A 14 -9.52 7.90 -13.42
C LEU A 14 -8.61 6.78 -12.88
N PRO A 15 -8.03 5.89 -13.72
CA PRO A 15 -7.16 4.83 -13.22
C PRO A 15 -5.90 5.40 -12.54
N HIS A 16 -5.30 6.44 -13.11
CA HIS A 16 -4.11 7.08 -12.52
C HIS A 16 -4.39 7.76 -11.18
N ILE A 17 -5.56 8.37 -11.04
CA ILE A 17 -6.00 8.93 -9.75
C ILE A 17 -6.15 7.82 -8.71
N ALA A 18 -6.77 6.70 -9.08
CA ALA A 18 -6.94 5.56 -8.18
C ALA A 18 -5.59 4.95 -7.76
N GLU A 19 -4.65 4.82 -8.69
CA GLU A 19 -3.29 4.36 -8.43
C GLU A 19 -2.56 5.29 -7.44
N VAL A 20 -2.58 6.60 -7.68
CA VAL A 20 -1.94 7.59 -6.80
C VAL A 20 -2.55 7.57 -5.41
N LEU A 21 -3.88 7.50 -5.31
CA LEU A 21 -4.57 7.40 -4.03
C LEU A 21 -4.21 6.11 -3.28
N LEU A 22 -4.11 4.99 -3.99
CA LEU A 22 -3.71 3.71 -3.40
C LEU A 22 -2.28 3.77 -2.87
N VAL A 23 -1.35 4.37 -3.62
CA VAL A 23 0.05 4.54 -3.21
C VAL A 23 0.15 5.43 -1.96
N ILE A 24 -0.55 6.57 -1.94
CA ILE A 24 -0.59 7.47 -0.78
C ILE A 24 -1.15 6.74 0.43
N LEU A 25 -2.25 6.01 0.26
CA LEU A 25 -2.89 5.26 1.35
C LEU A 25 -1.95 4.20 1.91
N LEU A 26 -1.31 3.40 1.05
CA LEU A 26 -0.33 2.38 1.46
C LEU A 26 0.87 3.00 2.16
N PHE A 27 1.35 4.15 1.67
CA PHE A 27 2.46 4.86 2.29
C PHE A 27 2.11 5.34 3.71
N VAL A 28 0.97 6.01 3.87
CA VAL A 28 0.52 6.52 5.18
C VAL A 28 0.25 5.37 6.16
N LEU A 29 -0.52 4.37 5.73
CA LEU A 29 -0.83 3.19 6.57
C LEU A 29 0.45 2.42 6.92
N GLY A 30 1.33 2.23 5.95
CA GLY A 30 2.59 1.50 6.12
C GLY A 30 3.55 2.21 7.06
N ALA A 31 3.75 3.52 6.87
CA ALA A 31 4.58 4.34 7.74
C ALA A 31 4.05 4.36 9.18
N HIS A 32 2.74 4.57 9.35
CA HIS A 32 2.09 4.53 10.65
C HIS A 32 2.28 3.18 11.34
N ALA A 33 1.98 2.08 10.64
CA ALA A 33 2.12 0.74 11.19
C ALA A 33 3.57 0.36 11.52
N LEU A 34 4.54 0.88 10.75
CA LEU A 34 5.96 0.68 10.98
C LEU A 34 6.46 1.47 12.21
N VAL A 35 6.12 2.75 12.30
CA VAL A 35 6.59 3.66 13.35
C VAL A 35 5.93 3.34 14.70
N GLU A 36 4.60 3.31 14.72
CA GLU A 36 3.87 3.09 15.98
C GLU A 36 3.86 1.62 16.40
N GLY A 37 4.15 0.71 15.47
CA GLY A 37 4.01 -0.72 15.69
C GLY A 37 2.56 -1.16 15.91
N GLN A 38 1.61 -0.30 15.55
CA GLN A 38 0.17 -0.55 15.62
C GLN A 38 -0.48 -0.25 14.28
N ALA A 39 -1.36 -1.13 13.84
CA ALA A 39 -2.09 -0.89 12.60
C ALA A 39 -3.19 0.16 12.86
N PRO A 40 -3.40 1.12 11.95
CA PRO A 40 -4.39 2.17 12.16
C PRO A 40 -5.81 1.60 12.04
N GLY A 41 -6.64 1.90 13.06
CA GLY A 41 -8.04 1.49 13.11
C GLY A 41 -8.28 0.06 13.63
N ARG A 42 -9.47 -0.15 14.20
CA ARG A 42 -9.86 -1.39 14.92
C ARG A 42 -9.84 -2.64 14.02
N LEU A 43 -10.23 -2.52 12.75
CA LEU A 43 -10.28 -3.63 11.80
C LEU A 43 -8.89 -4.17 11.45
N LEU A 44 -7.94 -3.26 11.17
CA LEU A 44 -6.58 -3.65 10.87
C LEU A 44 -5.87 -4.21 12.11
N GLN A 45 -6.10 -3.66 13.29
CA GLN A 45 -5.53 -4.20 14.54
C GLN A 45 -5.97 -5.64 14.82
N ASN A 46 -7.23 -5.99 14.51
CA ASN A 46 -7.74 -7.35 14.70
C ASN A 46 -7.21 -8.35 13.66
N THR A 47 -6.81 -7.86 12.48
CA THR A 47 -6.40 -8.72 11.35
C THR A 47 -4.88 -8.83 11.23
N VAL A 48 -4.15 -7.76 11.55
CA VAL A 48 -2.69 -7.66 11.43
C VAL A 48 -2.05 -8.01 12.76
N ARG A 49 -1.46 -9.21 12.84
CA ARG A 49 -0.80 -9.70 14.06
C ARG A 49 0.55 -9.04 14.30
N ARG A 50 1.23 -8.60 13.24
CA ARG A 50 2.52 -7.89 13.30
C ARG A 50 2.48 -6.62 12.46
N PRO A 51 2.02 -5.50 13.03
CA PRO A 51 1.86 -4.24 12.32
C PRO A 51 3.15 -3.73 11.68
N ARG A 52 4.30 -3.89 12.35
CA ARG A 52 5.59 -3.46 11.80
C ARG A 52 5.99 -4.21 10.53
N ILE A 53 5.81 -5.53 10.50
CA ILE A 53 6.15 -6.36 9.33
C ILE A 53 5.18 -6.04 8.19
N TRP A 54 3.88 -5.92 8.51
CA TRP A 54 2.87 -5.51 7.54
C TRP A 54 3.18 -4.12 6.96
N GLY A 55 3.53 -3.15 7.80
CA GLY A 55 3.89 -1.79 7.39
C GLY A 55 5.14 -1.73 6.52
N ALA A 56 6.16 -2.55 6.84
CA ALA A 56 7.34 -2.70 5.97
C ALA A 56 6.97 -3.26 4.59
N GLY A 57 6.07 -4.25 4.54
CA GLY A 57 5.54 -4.77 3.28
C GLY A 57 4.76 -3.72 2.48
N ALA A 58 3.95 -2.89 3.14
CA ALA A 58 3.22 -1.80 2.49
C ALA A 58 4.16 -0.73 1.89
N LEU A 59 5.21 -0.33 2.63
CA LEU A 59 6.22 0.59 2.11
C LEU A 59 7.04 -0.02 0.96
N LEU A 60 7.32 -1.32 1.04
CA LEU A 60 7.97 -2.04 -0.06
C LEU A 60 7.09 -2.08 -1.31
N ALA A 61 5.77 -2.20 -1.16
CA ALA A 61 4.82 -2.13 -2.29
C ALA A 61 4.83 -0.76 -2.96
N VAL A 62 4.91 0.33 -2.16
CA VAL A 62 5.06 1.70 -2.67
C VAL A 62 6.36 1.85 -3.46
N ALA A 63 7.47 1.34 -2.93
CA ALA A 63 8.76 1.35 -3.62
C ALA A 63 8.73 0.51 -4.92
N ALA A 64 8.10 -0.66 -4.89
CA ALA A 64 7.93 -1.53 -6.05
C ALA A 64 7.10 -0.87 -7.16
N PHE A 65 6.05 -0.14 -6.78
CA PHE A 65 5.21 0.61 -7.71
C PHE A 65 6.03 1.71 -8.41
N GLY A 66 6.80 2.50 -7.65
CA GLY A 66 7.68 3.53 -8.22
C GLY A 66 8.80 2.99 -9.10
N ALA A 67 9.27 1.77 -8.83
CA ALA A 67 10.29 1.10 -9.63
C ALA A 67 9.72 0.26 -10.80
N HIS A 68 8.39 0.19 -10.95
CA HIS A 68 7.70 -0.70 -11.89
C HIS A 68 8.18 -2.17 -11.82
N ALA A 69 8.56 -2.63 -10.63
CA ALA A 69 9.21 -3.92 -10.42
C ALA A 69 8.22 -4.98 -9.89
N VAL A 70 7.67 -5.78 -10.80
CA VAL A 70 6.64 -6.80 -10.48
C VAL A 70 7.11 -7.83 -9.44
N TRP A 71 8.37 -8.27 -9.52
CA TRP A 71 8.94 -9.21 -8.55
C TRP A 71 9.01 -8.59 -7.15
N LEU A 72 9.31 -7.30 -7.07
CA LEU A 72 9.44 -6.54 -5.83
C LEU A 72 8.06 -6.35 -5.18
N LEU A 73 7.02 -6.20 -6.01
CA LEU A 73 5.62 -6.21 -5.59
C LEU A 73 5.21 -7.56 -5.01
N ALA A 74 5.59 -8.68 -5.64
CA ALA A 74 5.30 -10.02 -5.13
C ALA A 74 5.95 -10.27 -3.75
N ILE A 75 7.17 -9.78 -3.55
CA ILE A 75 7.85 -9.81 -2.25
C ILE A 75 7.08 -8.96 -1.23
N ALA A 76 6.70 -7.73 -1.60
CA ALA A 76 5.94 -6.84 -0.74
C ALA A 76 4.63 -7.48 -0.24
N VAL A 77 3.86 -8.09 -1.15
CA VAL A 77 2.62 -8.80 -0.82
C VAL A 77 2.91 -9.98 0.12
N SER A 78 3.97 -10.76 -0.15
CA SER A 78 4.37 -11.87 0.72
C SER A 78 4.70 -11.41 2.15
N VAL A 79 5.41 -10.28 2.28
CA VAL A 79 5.74 -9.67 3.58
C VAL A 79 4.47 -9.18 4.29
N MET A 80 3.52 -8.57 3.58
CA MET A 80 2.23 -8.16 4.15
C MET A 80 1.43 -9.37 4.68
N ILE A 81 1.39 -10.46 3.91
CA ILE A 81 0.74 -11.72 4.31
C ILE A 81 1.42 -12.30 5.56
N LEU A 82 2.75 -12.30 5.63
CA LEU A 82 3.49 -12.70 6.84
C LEU A 82 3.12 -11.84 8.05
N GLY A 83 2.93 -10.53 7.85
CA GLY A 83 2.44 -9.62 8.89
C GLY A 83 1.05 -9.99 9.44
N HIS A 84 0.21 -10.64 8.63
CA HIS A 84 -1.10 -11.16 9.05
C HIS A 84 -1.02 -12.51 9.76
N THR A 85 -0.25 -13.46 9.23
CA THR A 85 -0.30 -14.86 9.65
C THR A 85 0.69 -15.18 10.76
N TRP A 86 1.81 -14.46 10.83
CA TRP A 86 2.90 -14.80 11.74
C TRP A 86 2.55 -14.48 13.20
N GLN A 87 2.34 -15.54 13.98
CA GLN A 87 2.25 -15.48 15.44
C GLN A 87 3.66 -15.64 16.04
N ARG A 88 4.04 -14.84 17.06
CA ARG A 88 5.26 -15.15 17.82
C ARG A 88 5.10 -16.55 18.43
N PRO A 89 6.08 -17.46 18.28
CA PRO A 89 6.13 -18.63 19.16
C PRO A 89 6.23 -18.11 20.61
N ARG A 90 5.41 -18.68 21.48
CA ARG A 90 5.39 -18.38 22.92
C ARG A 90 6.63 -18.94 23.60
#